data_AF-A0A3C1DJE3-F1
#
_entry.id   AF-A0A3C1DJE3-F1
#
_cell.length_a   1.000
_cell.length_b   1.000
_cell.length_c   1.000
_cell.angle_alpha   90.00
_cell.angle_beta   90.00
_cell.angle_gamma   90.00
#
_symmetry.space_group_name_H-M   'P 1'
#
loop_
_entity.id
_entity.type
_entity.pdbx_description
1 polymer ?
#
loop_
_entity_poly.entity_id
_entity_poly.type
_entity_poly.pdbx_seq_one_letter_code
_entity_poly.pdbx_strand_id
1 'polypeptide(L)'
;MYLISFWEELRHKTSLEGDGMNSALTSLTTLYAGIPLWAWIAAGLAVLVLIILIISVSVASHRRSKWDRSFDLRMADARWFADSLTLAVADRTKSTPELVRTWTDGVPRMSTLSQQLYELSTVAPTDKRSRQPRQLAYAVDGLRQALDADVRLRTQGYAPGQDAVIAESAMVVGQRRRDLDGVLAGMRH
;
A
#
# COMPACT_ATOMS: atom_id res chain seq x y z
N MET A 1 -45.46 -53.46 -40.95
CA MET A 1 -46.29 -53.44 -39.73
C MET A 1 -45.39 -53.54 -38.50
N TYR A 2 -44.55 -52.52 -38.26
CA TYR A 2 -43.61 -52.45 -37.11
C TYR A 2 -43.27 -50.98 -36.75
N LEU A 3 -43.46 -50.02 -37.68
CA LEU A 3 -43.27 -48.59 -37.41
C LEU A 3 -44.38 -47.94 -36.57
N ILE A 4 -45.59 -48.51 -36.53
CA ILE A 4 -46.72 -47.93 -35.78
C ILE A 4 -46.58 -48.25 -34.28
N SER A 5 -46.20 -49.48 -33.92
CA SER A 5 -45.97 -49.87 -32.53
C SER A 5 -44.75 -49.16 -31.90
N PHE A 6 -43.71 -48.87 -32.68
CA PHE A 6 -42.55 -48.13 -32.19
C PHE A 6 -42.88 -46.67 -31.81
N TRP A 7 -43.87 -46.07 -32.47
CA TRP A 7 -44.33 -44.70 -32.18
C TRP A 7 -45.27 -44.61 -30.98
N GLU A 8 -46.01 -45.67 -30.64
CA GLU A 8 -46.80 -45.73 -29.40
C GLU A 8 -45.92 -45.93 -28.16
N GLU A 9 -44.84 -46.73 -28.26
CA GLU A 9 -43.90 -46.97 -27.16
C GLU A 9 -43.17 -45.69 -26.72
N LEU A 10 -42.79 -44.83 -27.69
CA LEU A 10 -42.13 -43.55 -27.40
C LEU A 10 -43.08 -42.52 -26.78
N ARG A 11 -44.36 -42.52 -27.17
CA ARG A 11 -45.38 -41.64 -26.56
C ARG A 11 -45.64 -41.99 -25.10
N HIS A 12 -45.62 -43.27 -24.75
CA HIS A 12 -45.80 -43.72 -23.37
C HIS A 12 -44.61 -43.37 -22.48
N LYS A 13 -43.37 -43.43 -23.00
CA LYS A 13 -42.17 -43.07 -22.23
C LYS A 13 -42.06 -41.58 -21.92
N THR A 14 -42.48 -40.71 -22.85
CA THR A 14 -42.51 -39.26 -22.61
C THR A 14 -43.59 -38.81 -21.63
N SER A 15 -44.61 -39.64 -21.38
CA SER A 15 -45.67 -39.34 -20.41
C SER A 15 -45.23 -39.55 -18.96
N LEU A 16 -44.28 -40.45 -18.71
CA LEU A 16 -43.80 -40.77 -17.35
C LEU A 16 -42.68 -39.82 -16.87
N GLU A 17 -41.98 -39.16 -17.80
CA GLU A 17 -40.96 -38.14 -17.49
C GLU A 17 -41.58 -36.76 -17.22
N GLY A 18 -42.77 -36.50 -17.78
CA GLY A 18 -43.55 -35.29 -17.53
C GLY A 18 -44.04 -35.19 -16.08
N ASP A 19 -44.55 -36.28 -15.50
CA ASP A 19 -45.14 -36.24 -14.15
C ASP A 19 -44.10 -36.04 -13.04
N GLY A 20 -42.87 -36.52 -13.23
CA GLY A 20 -41.74 -36.27 -12.32
C GLY A 20 -41.26 -34.81 -12.33
N MET A 21 -41.19 -34.20 -13.52
CA MET A 21 -40.85 -32.77 -13.67
C MET A 21 -41.95 -31.85 -13.13
N ASN A 22 -43.23 -32.19 -13.35
CA ASN A 22 -44.37 -31.44 -12.83
C ASN A 22 -44.45 -31.50 -11.29
N SER A 23 -44.07 -32.64 -10.71
CA SER A 23 -43.94 -32.83 -9.25
C SER A 23 -42.80 -32.02 -8.64
N ALA A 24 -41.66 -31.91 -9.34
CA ALA A 24 -40.55 -31.04 -8.94
C ALA A 24 -40.92 -29.54 -9.05
N LEU A 25 -41.72 -29.16 -10.05
CA LEU A 25 -42.26 -27.82 -10.22
C LEU A 25 -43.36 -27.48 -9.18
N THR A 26 -44.16 -28.45 -8.75
CA THR A 26 -45.16 -28.24 -7.68
C THR A 26 -44.53 -28.23 -6.29
N SER A 27 -43.45 -28.97 -6.05
CA SER A 27 -42.61 -28.82 -4.85
C SER A 27 -42.07 -27.39 -4.69
N LEU A 28 -41.71 -26.72 -5.80
CA LEU A 28 -41.31 -25.31 -5.85
C LEU A 28 -42.43 -24.31 -5.51
N THR A 29 -43.70 -24.76 -5.48
CA THR A 29 -44.88 -23.97 -5.07
C THR A 29 -45.33 -24.25 -3.63
N THR A 30 -44.50 -24.88 -2.80
CA THR A 30 -44.79 -25.00 -1.37
C THR A 30 -44.71 -23.61 -0.72
N LEU A 31 -45.87 -22.98 -0.55
CA LEU A 31 -46.02 -21.66 0.07
C LEU A 31 -45.71 -21.75 1.56
N TYR A 32 -44.52 -21.34 1.97
CA TYR A 32 -44.25 -20.99 3.36
C TYR A 32 -44.59 -19.50 3.53
N ALA A 33 -45.62 -19.21 4.32
CA ALA A 33 -46.13 -17.85 4.58
C ALA A 33 -46.65 -17.07 3.35
N GLY A 34 -47.14 -17.74 2.30
CA GLY A 34 -47.72 -17.06 1.13
C GLY A 34 -46.69 -16.53 0.12
N ILE A 35 -45.40 -16.76 0.35
CA ILE A 35 -44.30 -16.38 -0.54
C ILE A 35 -43.73 -17.65 -1.18
N PRO A 36 -43.57 -17.69 -2.51
CA PRO A 36 -43.08 -18.88 -3.18
C PRO A 36 -41.60 -19.11 -2.88
N LEU A 37 -41.19 -20.38 -2.75
CA LEU A 37 -39.92 -20.79 -2.17
C LEU A 37 -38.68 -20.21 -2.90
N TRP A 38 -38.78 -20.00 -4.22
CA TRP A 38 -37.75 -19.34 -5.03
C TRP A 38 -37.47 -17.89 -4.63
N ALA A 39 -38.48 -17.15 -4.13
CA ALA A 39 -38.30 -15.78 -3.66
C ALA A 39 -37.47 -15.73 -2.37
N TRP A 40 -37.60 -16.73 -1.49
CA TRP A 40 -36.75 -16.87 -0.31
C TRP A 40 -35.30 -17.23 -0.67
N ILE A 41 -35.10 -18.09 -1.68
CA ILE A 41 -33.77 -18.41 -2.21
C ILE A 41 -33.14 -17.15 -2.83
N ALA A 42 -33.89 -16.39 -3.62
CA ALA A 42 -33.43 -15.13 -4.22
C ALA A 42 -33.09 -14.08 -3.15
N ALA A 43 -33.92 -13.94 -2.11
CA ALA A 43 -33.67 -13.04 -0.99
C ALA A 43 -32.41 -13.44 -0.20
N GLY A 44 -32.24 -14.73 0.09
CA GLY A 44 -31.03 -15.25 0.74
C GLY A 44 -29.76 -14.97 -0.08
N LEU A 45 -29.83 -15.16 -1.40
CA LEU A 45 -28.71 -14.91 -2.30
C LEU A 45 -28.38 -13.40 -2.41
N ALA A 46 -29.40 -12.54 -2.44
CA ALA A 46 -29.22 -11.10 -2.41
C ALA A 46 -28.54 -10.63 -1.11
N VAL A 47 -28.95 -11.17 0.05
CA VAL A 47 -28.31 -10.89 1.34
C VAL A 47 -26.86 -11.38 1.37
N LEU A 48 -26.58 -12.56 0.82
CA LEU A 48 -25.21 -13.08 0.72
C LEU A 48 -24.29 -12.16 -0.10
N VAL A 49 -24.75 -11.71 -1.28
CA VAL A 49 -24.02 -10.77 -2.13
C VAL A 49 -23.79 -9.45 -1.40
N LEU A 50 -24.81 -8.94 -0.69
CA LEU A 50 -24.69 -7.72 0.11
C LEU A 50 -23.63 -7.85 1.21
N ILE A 51 -23.62 -8.97 1.94
CA ILE A 51 -22.62 -9.26 2.98
C ILE A 51 -21.21 -9.30 2.38
N ILE A 52 -21.02 -10.00 1.24
CA ILE A 52 -19.72 -10.07 0.55
C ILE A 52 -19.26 -8.68 0.12
N LEU A 53 -20.17 -7.84 -0.39
CA LEU A 53 -19.88 -6.46 -0.75
C LEU A 53 -19.46 -5.63 0.47
N ILE A 54 -20.20 -5.70 1.57
CA ILE A 54 -19.90 -4.99 2.81
C ILE A 54 -18.53 -5.41 3.35
N ILE A 55 -18.23 -6.71 3.38
CA ILE A 55 -16.94 -7.22 3.83
C ILE A 55 -15.82 -6.75 2.90
N SER A 56 -16.02 -6.82 1.59
CA SER A 56 -15.03 -6.40 0.59
C SER A 56 -14.69 -4.91 0.73
N VAL A 57 -15.71 -4.06 0.84
CA VAL A 57 -15.55 -2.61 1.04
C VAL A 57 -14.91 -2.31 2.39
N SER A 58 -15.33 -3.02 3.45
CA SER A 58 -14.80 -2.83 4.81
C SER A 58 -13.33 -3.22 4.90
N VAL A 59 -12.94 -4.36 4.32
CA VAL A 59 -11.55 -4.81 4.27
C VAL A 59 -10.69 -3.87 3.42
N ALA A 60 -11.19 -3.41 2.27
CA ALA A 60 -10.50 -2.43 1.44
C ALA A 60 -10.30 -1.09 2.19
N SER A 61 -11.32 -0.63 2.92
CA SER A 61 -11.26 0.58 3.74
C SER A 61 -10.26 0.46 4.89
N HIS A 62 -10.30 -0.66 5.63
CA HIS A 62 -9.36 -0.91 6.74
C HIS A 62 -7.92 -1.02 6.25
N ARG A 63 -7.68 -1.69 5.10
CA ARG A 63 -6.35 -1.77 4.48
C ARG A 63 -5.84 -0.38 4.10
N ARG A 64 -6.70 0.47 3.53
CA ARG A 64 -6.37 1.86 3.19
C ARG A 64 -6.00 2.67 4.43
N SER A 65 -6.84 2.64 5.48
CA SER A 65 -6.60 3.39 6.71
C SER A 65 -5.30 2.99 7.43
N LYS A 66 -5.03 1.67 7.53
CA LYS A 66 -3.78 1.18 8.13
C LYS A 66 -2.55 1.58 7.33
N TRP A 67 -2.66 1.54 5.99
CA TRP A 67 -1.61 1.97 5.10
C TRP A 67 -1.36 3.48 5.22
N ASP A 68 -2.42 4.30 5.25
CA ASP A 68 -2.31 5.76 5.40
C ASP A 68 -1.63 6.13 6.71
N ARG A 69 -2.06 5.53 7.84
CA ARG A 69 -1.40 5.73 9.15
C ARG A 69 0.06 5.31 9.16
N SER A 70 0.36 4.20 8.51
CA SER A 70 1.73 3.68 8.35
C SER A 70 2.59 4.66 7.54
N PHE A 71 2.02 5.27 6.51
CA PHE A 71 2.69 6.26 5.69
C PHE A 71 2.92 7.56 6.46
N ASP A 72 1.93 8.05 7.19
CA ASP A 72 2.02 9.29 7.99
C ASP A 72 3.12 9.24 9.05
N LEU A 73 3.27 8.10 9.74
CA LEU A 73 4.36 7.90 10.71
C LEU A 73 5.73 8.03 10.04
N ARG A 74 5.91 7.40 8.88
CA ARG A 74 7.17 7.44 8.12
C ARG A 74 7.44 8.83 7.53
N MET A 75 6.39 9.57 7.16
CA MET A 75 6.52 10.98 6.77
C MET A 75 6.96 11.85 7.94
N ALA A 76 6.49 11.58 9.16
CA ALA A 76 6.94 12.29 10.35
C ALA A 76 8.43 12.00 10.64
N ASP A 77 8.86 10.74 10.50
CA ASP A 77 10.28 10.37 10.63
C ASP A 77 11.15 11.07 9.58
N ALA A 78 10.71 11.10 8.31
CA ALA A 78 11.39 11.82 7.24
C ALA A 78 11.57 13.32 7.55
N ARG A 79 10.51 13.98 8.08
CA ARG A 79 10.58 15.38 8.54
C ARG A 79 11.57 15.55 9.68
N TRP A 80 11.55 14.64 10.65
CA TRP A 80 12.50 14.68 11.76
C TRP A 80 13.96 14.60 11.27
N PHE A 81 14.27 13.80 10.25
CA PHE A 81 15.62 13.78 9.65
C PHE A 81 15.98 15.09 8.96
N ALA A 82 15.05 15.66 8.18
CA ALA A 82 15.26 16.94 7.50
C ALA A 82 15.55 18.07 8.51
N ASP A 83 14.81 18.10 9.62
CA ASP A 83 14.90 19.18 10.60
C ASP A 83 15.96 18.94 11.67
N SER A 84 16.02 17.77 12.28
CA SER A 84 16.87 17.52 13.45
C SER A 84 18.24 16.98 13.06
N LEU A 85 18.29 15.89 12.27
CA LEU A 85 19.57 15.25 11.94
C LEU A 85 20.42 16.12 11.02
N THR A 86 19.80 16.76 10.03
CA THR A 86 20.52 17.67 9.12
C THR A 86 21.12 18.85 9.88
N LEU A 87 20.37 19.47 10.80
CA LEU A 87 20.91 20.54 11.65
C LEU A 87 22.04 20.02 12.55
N ALA A 88 21.86 18.85 13.16
CA ALA A 88 22.86 18.27 14.06
C ALA A 88 24.16 17.87 13.36
N VAL A 89 24.11 17.45 12.08
CA VAL A 89 25.30 17.15 11.26
C VAL A 89 25.91 18.44 10.70
N ALA A 90 25.07 19.40 10.28
CA ALA A 90 25.52 20.68 9.74
C ALA A 90 26.19 21.59 10.79
N ASP A 91 26.00 21.33 12.07
CA ASP A 91 26.67 22.07 13.15
C ASP A 91 28.20 21.99 12.99
N ARG A 92 28.79 23.15 12.70
CA ARG A 92 30.23 23.32 12.45
C ARG A 92 31.04 23.44 13.73
N THR A 93 30.38 23.66 14.86
CA THR A 93 31.05 23.79 16.16
C THR A 93 31.42 22.43 16.76
N LYS A 94 30.79 21.35 16.29
CA LYS A 94 31.07 19.98 16.74
C LYS A 94 32.47 19.54 16.37
N SER A 95 33.13 18.88 17.32
CA SER A 95 34.38 18.17 17.07
C SER A 95 34.18 17.00 16.10
N THR A 96 35.23 16.61 15.38
CA THR A 96 35.19 15.47 14.44
C THR A 96 34.66 14.18 15.09
N PRO A 97 35.07 13.78 16.31
CA PRO A 97 34.53 12.59 16.97
C PRO A 97 33.02 12.69 17.27
N GLU A 98 32.54 13.86 17.70
CA GLU A 98 31.12 14.09 17.98
C GLU A 98 30.25 14.08 16.72
N LEU A 99 30.78 14.63 15.62
CA LEU A 99 30.15 14.57 14.30
C LEU A 99 29.98 13.12 13.85
N VAL A 100 31.06 12.33 13.90
CA VAL A 100 31.04 10.92 13.51
C VAL A 100 30.07 10.12 14.36
N ARG A 101 30.03 10.37 15.67
CA ARG A 101 29.07 9.73 16.57
C ARG A 101 27.62 10.08 16.21
N THR A 102 27.33 11.37 16.04
CA THR A 102 25.99 11.85 15.64
C THR A 102 25.54 11.19 14.33
N TRP A 103 26.43 11.10 13.35
CA TRP A 103 26.15 10.46 12.07
C TRP A 103 25.93 8.96 12.20
N THR A 104 26.82 8.26 12.91
CA THR A 104 26.76 6.80 13.11
C THR A 104 25.46 6.38 13.81
N ASP A 105 24.97 7.19 14.75
CA ASP A 105 23.69 6.94 15.43
C ASP A 105 22.47 7.20 14.52
N GLY A 106 22.59 8.15 13.58
CA GLY A 106 21.50 8.58 12.70
C GLY A 106 21.33 7.76 11.41
N VAL A 107 22.44 7.33 10.79
CA VAL A 107 22.45 6.63 9.50
C VAL A 107 21.57 5.38 9.47
N PRO A 108 21.67 4.46 10.45
CA PRO A 108 20.88 3.23 10.42
C PRO A 108 19.39 3.51 10.41
N ARG A 109 18.94 4.59 11.07
CA ARG A 109 17.54 4.98 11.11
C ARG A 109 17.06 5.48 9.74
N MET A 110 17.87 6.27 9.02
CA MET A 110 17.55 6.72 7.66
C MET A 110 17.48 5.54 6.67
N SER A 111 18.43 4.61 6.73
CA SER A 111 18.43 3.41 5.87
C SER A 111 17.24 2.49 6.17
N THR A 112 16.89 2.34 7.45
CA THR A 112 15.70 1.58 7.86
C THR A 112 14.43 2.25 7.32
N LEU A 113 14.33 3.59 7.40
CA LEU A 113 13.19 4.32 6.86
C LEU A 113 13.07 4.12 5.34
N SER A 114 14.17 4.23 4.58
CA SER A 114 14.12 4.05 3.12
C SER A 114 13.66 2.63 2.76
N GLN A 115 14.19 1.61 3.43
CA GLN A 115 13.72 0.23 3.27
C GLN A 115 12.23 0.08 3.59
N GLN A 116 11.78 0.60 4.73
CA GLN A 116 10.36 0.53 5.12
C GLN A 116 9.44 1.27 4.15
N LEU A 117 9.90 2.35 3.52
CA LEU A 117 9.16 3.07 2.49
C LEU A 117 9.08 2.26 1.18
N TYR A 118 10.17 1.60 0.79
CA TYR A 118 10.14 0.66 -0.33
C TYR A 118 9.17 -0.50 -0.07
N GLU A 119 9.21 -1.11 1.12
CA GLU A 119 8.26 -2.15 1.53
C GLU A 119 6.82 -1.63 1.54
N LEU A 120 6.58 -0.42 2.06
CA LEU A 120 5.25 0.18 2.07
C LEU A 120 4.71 0.44 0.65
N SER A 121 5.60 0.67 -0.31
CA SER A 121 5.24 0.85 -1.72
C SER A 121 4.74 -0.43 -2.39
N THR A 122 5.25 -1.61 -1.98
CA THR A 122 4.86 -2.90 -2.58
C THR A 122 3.52 -3.40 -2.08
N VAL A 123 3.12 -3.00 -0.87
CA VAL A 123 1.83 -3.37 -0.25
C VAL A 123 0.75 -2.28 -0.42
N ALA A 124 0.97 -1.32 -1.31
CA ALA A 124 0.07 -0.18 -1.48
C ALA A 124 -1.30 -0.59 -2.03
N PRO A 125 -2.42 0.00 -1.55
CA PRO A 125 -3.77 -0.35 -2.01
C PRO A 125 -4.07 0.02 -3.48
N THR A 126 -3.28 0.92 -4.07
CA THR A 126 -3.46 1.44 -5.44
C THR A 126 -2.11 1.84 -6.03
N ASP A 127 -2.00 1.87 -7.36
CA ASP A 127 -0.79 2.28 -8.06
C ASP A 127 -0.38 3.72 -7.74
N LYS A 128 -1.34 4.64 -7.64
CA LYS A 128 -1.06 6.04 -7.25
C LYS A 128 -0.39 6.11 -5.88
N ARG A 129 -0.89 5.35 -4.90
CA ARG A 129 -0.34 5.27 -3.54
C ARG A 129 0.99 4.53 -3.48
N SER A 130 1.29 3.62 -4.41
CA SER A 130 2.60 2.96 -4.48
C SER A 130 3.74 3.92 -4.88
N ARG A 131 3.44 5.06 -5.52
CA ARG A 131 4.46 6.00 -5.99
C ARG A 131 4.97 6.92 -4.89
N GLN A 132 4.10 7.29 -3.94
CA GLN A 132 4.45 8.25 -2.90
C GLN A 132 5.57 7.74 -1.96
N PRO A 133 5.52 6.51 -1.40
CA PRO A 133 6.62 6.00 -0.58
C PRO A 133 7.92 5.85 -1.37
N ARG A 134 7.86 5.49 -2.66
CA ARG A 134 9.05 5.41 -3.52
C ARG A 134 9.72 6.78 -3.68
N GLN A 135 8.94 7.81 -4.02
CA GLN A 135 9.45 9.18 -4.13
C GLN A 135 10.08 9.66 -2.83
N LEU A 136 9.44 9.38 -1.69
CA LEU A 136 9.97 9.72 -0.38
C LEU A 136 11.28 8.95 -0.07
N ALA A 137 11.33 7.65 -0.37
CA ALA A 137 12.53 6.84 -0.17
C ALA A 137 13.72 7.37 -0.99
N TYR A 138 13.51 7.72 -2.26
CA TYR A 138 14.55 8.32 -3.10
C TYR A 138 15.06 9.66 -2.53
N ALA A 139 14.18 10.50 -2.00
CA ALA A 139 14.58 11.78 -1.39
C ALA A 139 15.36 11.56 -0.08
N VAL A 140 14.92 10.63 0.77
CA VAL A 140 15.62 10.26 2.02
C VAL A 140 17.00 9.69 1.72
N ASP A 141 17.12 8.79 0.74
CA ASP A 141 18.41 8.22 0.32
C ASP A 141 19.34 9.30 -0.28
N GLY A 142 18.79 10.23 -1.06
CA GLY A 142 19.55 11.36 -1.60
C GLY A 142 20.12 12.27 -0.51
N LEU A 143 19.33 12.58 0.53
CA LEU A 143 19.81 13.32 1.69
C LEU A 143 20.88 12.53 2.46
N ARG A 144 20.66 11.22 2.68
CA ARG A 144 21.62 10.34 3.35
C ARG A 144 22.97 10.33 2.64
N GLN A 145 22.98 10.21 1.30
CA GLN A 145 24.21 10.22 0.50
C GLN A 145 24.95 11.56 0.60
N ALA A 146 24.22 12.68 0.57
CA ALA A 146 24.83 14.00 0.72
C ALA A 146 25.45 14.20 2.11
N LEU A 147 24.77 13.76 3.17
CA LEU A 147 25.30 13.82 4.53
C LEU A 147 26.52 12.89 4.71
N ASP A 148 26.50 11.69 4.12
CA ASP A 148 27.66 10.79 4.15
C ASP A 148 28.89 11.43 3.51
N ALA A 149 28.70 12.10 2.35
CA ALA A 149 29.76 12.80 1.67
C ALA A 149 30.31 13.98 2.51
N ASP A 150 29.45 14.80 3.11
CA ASP A 150 29.87 15.91 3.99
C ASP A 150 30.66 15.40 5.21
N VAL A 151 30.17 14.36 5.88
CA VAL A 151 30.85 13.77 7.03
C VAL A 151 32.21 13.17 6.65
N ARG A 152 32.31 12.50 5.48
CA ARG A 152 33.59 12.00 4.98
C ARG A 152 34.58 13.13 4.71
N LEU A 153 34.14 14.21 4.05
CA LEU A 153 35.00 15.36 3.74
C LEU A 153 35.52 16.05 5.00
N ARG A 154 34.71 16.13 6.05
CA ARG A 154 35.09 16.73 7.35
C ARG A 154 35.98 15.84 8.20
N THR A 155 36.06 14.54 7.90
CA THR A 155 36.87 13.57 8.67
C THR A 155 38.22 13.26 8.02
N GLN A 156 38.44 13.62 6.75
CA GLN A 156 39.66 13.29 5.99
C GLN A 156 40.92 14.12 6.34
N GLY A 157 40.91 14.94 7.40
CA GLY A 157 42.03 15.84 7.74
C GLY A 157 42.05 17.09 6.87
N TYR A 158 42.84 18.11 7.20
CA TYR A 158 42.82 19.43 6.52
C TYR A 158 43.86 19.52 5.39
N ALA A 159 43.43 19.92 4.20
CA ALA A 159 44.22 20.19 3.00
C ALA A 159 43.91 21.59 2.43
N PRO A 160 44.85 22.23 1.71
CA PRO A 160 44.60 23.53 1.07
C PRO A 160 43.41 23.47 0.10
N GLY A 161 42.46 24.39 0.23
CA GLY A 161 41.25 24.45 -0.61
C GLY A 161 40.07 23.61 -0.11
N GLN A 162 40.23 22.86 0.99
CA GLN A 162 39.19 21.99 1.51
C GLN A 162 37.99 22.74 2.09
N ASP A 163 38.17 23.97 2.58
CA ASP A 163 37.06 24.80 3.06
C ASP A 163 36.03 25.09 1.97
N ALA A 164 36.49 25.30 0.72
CA ALA A 164 35.60 25.51 -0.41
C ALA A 164 34.80 24.24 -0.75
N VAL A 165 35.45 23.08 -0.72
CA VAL A 165 34.82 21.78 -0.95
C VAL A 165 33.80 21.44 0.15
N ILE A 166 34.12 21.74 1.41
CA ILE A 166 33.21 21.57 2.54
C ILE A 166 32.03 22.55 2.47
N ALA A 167 32.25 23.78 1.99
CA ALA A 167 31.16 24.72 1.76
C ALA A 167 30.23 24.24 0.63
N GLU A 168 30.80 23.67 -0.44
CA GLU A 168 30.03 23.07 -1.53
C GLU A 168 29.22 21.85 -1.07
N SER A 169 29.81 20.95 -0.27
CA SER A 169 29.07 19.81 0.30
C SER A 169 27.92 20.28 1.18
N ALA A 170 28.10 21.36 1.94
CA ALA A 170 27.03 21.97 2.73
C ALA A 170 25.86 22.45 1.85
N MET A 171 26.16 23.06 0.70
CA MET A 171 25.14 23.52 -0.24
C MET A 171 24.38 22.33 -0.85
N VAL A 172 25.06 21.24 -1.17
CA VAL A 172 24.43 20.00 -1.67
C VAL A 172 23.53 19.38 -0.61
N VAL A 173 23.96 19.28 0.65
CA VAL A 173 23.12 18.81 1.77
C VAL A 173 21.89 19.70 1.91
N GLY A 174 22.06 21.02 1.86
CA GLY A 174 20.96 21.99 1.91
C GLY A 174 19.98 21.83 0.75
N GLN A 175 20.47 21.55 -0.46
CA GLN A 175 19.62 21.27 -1.62
C GLN A 175 18.84 19.97 -1.43
N ARG A 176 19.48 18.88 -0.99
CA ARG A 176 18.80 17.59 -0.76
C ARG A 176 17.76 17.67 0.35
N ARG A 177 18.02 18.48 1.39
CA ARG A 177 17.00 18.79 2.40
C ARG A 177 15.79 19.48 1.77
N ARG A 178 15.99 20.51 0.94
CA ARG A 178 14.90 21.20 0.24
C ARG A 178 14.14 20.28 -0.72
N ASP A 179 14.83 19.39 -1.43
CA ASP A 179 14.20 18.38 -2.28
C ASP A 179 13.27 17.48 -1.45
N LEU A 180 13.74 17.01 -0.29
CA LEU A 180 12.95 16.21 0.65
C LEU A 180 11.74 17.00 1.19
N ASP A 181 11.94 18.26 1.59
CA ASP A 181 10.85 19.13 2.05
C ASP A 181 9.81 19.37 0.95
N GLY A 182 10.24 19.54 -0.29
CA GLY A 182 9.36 19.68 -1.46
C GLY A 182 8.51 18.42 -1.70
N VAL A 183 9.11 17.23 -1.58
CA VAL A 183 8.40 15.95 -1.65
C VAL A 183 7.37 15.84 -0.50
N LEU A 184 7.77 16.18 0.72
CA LEU A 184 6.90 16.14 1.90
C LEU A 184 5.74 17.14 1.84
N ALA A 185 5.96 18.31 1.23
CA ALA A 185 4.93 19.32 0.99
C ALA A 185 3.95 18.88 -0.11
N GLY A 186 4.46 18.32 -1.20
CA GLY A 186 3.65 17.81 -2.31
C GLY A 186 2.73 16.64 -1.92
N MET A 187 3.05 15.92 -0.85
CA MET A 187 2.23 14.82 -0.31
C MET A 187 1.14 15.28 0.67
N ARG A 188 1.11 16.56 1.04
CA ARG A 188 0.13 17.12 1.99
C ARG A 188 -1.16 17.61 1.29
N HIS A 189 -1.20 17.54 -0.04
CA HIS A 189 -2.29 17.96 -0.92
C HIS A 189 -2.82 16.79 -1.74
#